data_AF-A0A3B8HR81-F1
#
_entry.id   AF-A0A3B8HR81-F1
#
_cell.length_a   1.000
_cell.length_b   1.000
_cell.length_c   1.000
_cell.angle_alpha   90.00
_cell.angle_beta   90.00
_cell.angle_gamma   90.00
#
_symmetry.space_group_name_H-M   'P 1'
#
loop_
_entity.id
_entity.type
_entity.pdbx_description
1 polymer ?
#
loop_
_entity_poly.entity_id
_entity_poly.type
_entity_poly.pdbx_seq_one_letter_code
_entity_poly.pdbx_strand_id
1 'polypeptide(L)'
;MNSALSVYSWNLATILAIMVCLWAYSLLKKDASIADICWGLGFAIIAWITYARAEGFEGRGFVLTLLTSLWGLRLAVHIGWRNRGKA
;
A
#
# COMPACT_ATOMS: atom_id res chain seq x y z
N MET A 1 -22.25 5.79 10.51
CA MET A 1 -22.25 5.22 9.14
C MET A 1 -21.46 6.10 8.16
N ASN A 2 -21.56 7.43 8.23
CA ASN A 2 -20.84 8.35 7.34
C ASN A 2 -19.31 8.29 7.46
N SER A 3 -18.77 8.07 8.67
CA SER A 3 -17.31 8.02 8.89
C SER A 3 -16.67 6.81 8.21
N ALA A 4 -17.30 5.63 8.28
CA ALA A 4 -16.79 4.42 7.64
C ALA A 4 -16.79 4.52 6.11
N LEU A 5 -17.87 5.05 5.53
CA LEU A 5 -17.95 5.27 4.08
C LEU A 5 -16.85 6.24 3.62
N SER A 6 -16.61 7.32 4.37
CA SER A 6 -15.53 8.27 4.10
C SER A 6 -14.15 7.59 4.09
N VAL A 7 -13.85 6.77 5.11
CA VAL A 7 -12.58 6.00 5.17
C VAL A 7 -12.44 5.08 3.95
N TYR A 8 -13.50 4.35 3.60
CA TYR A 8 -13.48 3.45 2.44
C TYR A 8 -13.30 4.20 1.13
N SER A 9 -13.98 5.34 0.94
CA SER A 9 -13.83 6.18 -0.25
C SER A 9 -12.41 6.72 -0.40
N TRP A 10 -11.79 7.20 0.68
CA TRP A 10 -10.40 7.66 0.66
C TRP A 10 -9.43 6.53 0.33
N ASN A 11 -9.59 5.38 0.98
CA ASN A 11 -8.76 4.20 0.71
C ASN A 11 -8.89 3.75 -0.75
N LEU A 12 -10.12 3.70 -1.28
CA LEU A 12 -10.42 3.32 -2.66
C LEU A 12 -9.76 4.30 -3.64
N ALA A 13 -9.99 5.61 -3.46
CA ALA A 13 -9.44 6.63 -4.34
C ALA A 13 -7.91 6.59 -4.35
N THR A 14 -7.28 6.48 -3.19
CA THR A 14 -5.82 6.41 -3.08
C THR A 14 -5.26 5.16 -3.74
N ILE A 15 -5.79 3.97 -3.43
CA ILE A 15 -5.22 2.74 -4.00
C ILE A 15 -5.47 2.64 -5.50
N LEU A 16 -6.62 3.11 -5.98
CA LEU A 16 -6.92 3.14 -7.40
C LEU A 16 -5.96 4.06 -8.14
N ALA A 17 -5.69 5.26 -7.61
CA ALA A 17 -4.69 6.17 -8.17
C ALA A 17 -3.30 5.54 -8.21
N ILE A 18 -2.84 4.94 -7.09
CA ILE A 18 -1.53 4.28 -7.02
C ILE A 18 -1.44 3.13 -8.03
N MET A 19 -2.46 2.27 -8.12
CA MET A 19 -2.44 1.11 -9.01
C MET A 19 -2.52 1.50 -10.48
N VAL A 20 -3.28 2.55 -10.83
CA VAL A 20 -3.31 3.09 -12.20
C VAL A 20 -1.96 3.70 -12.57
N CYS A 21 -1.33 4.48 -11.67
CA CYS A 21 0.00 5.03 -11.90
C CYS A 21 1.07 3.94 -12.05
N LEU A 22 1.04 2.91 -11.20
CA LEU A 22 1.94 1.76 -11.28
C LEU A 22 1.73 0.96 -12.57
N TRP A 23 0.48 0.76 -12.97
CA TRP A 23 0.15 0.10 -14.22
C TRP A 23 0.71 0.89 -15.42
N ALA A 24 0.46 2.19 -15.49
CA ALA A 24 1.03 3.05 -16.53
C ALA A 24 2.56 2.97 -16.54
N TYR A 25 3.21 3.06 -15.37
CA TYR A 25 4.65 2.92 -15.24
C TYR A 25 5.17 1.54 -15.68
N SER A 26 4.42 0.46 -15.39
CA SER A 26 4.77 -0.89 -15.81
C SER A 26 4.76 -1.06 -17.33
N LEU A 27 3.85 -0.36 -18.04
CA LEU A 27 3.81 -0.34 -19.50
C LEU A 27 5.04 0.35 -20.08
N LEU A 28 5.46 1.48 -19.50
CA LEU A 28 6.67 2.20 -19.94
C LEU A 28 7.93 1.34 -19.75
N LYS A 29 8.03 0.65 -18.61
CA LYS A 29 9.19 -0.18 -18.28
C LYS A 29 9.11 -1.60 -18.86
N LYS A 30 7.98 -1.97 -19.47
CA LYS A 30 7.67 -3.33 -19.97
C LYS A 30 7.92 -4.42 -18.93
N ASP A 31 7.67 -4.09 -17.67
CA ASP A 31 7.95 -4.96 -16.54
C ASP A 31 6.78 -4.89 -15.53
N ALA A 32 5.94 -5.92 -15.57
CA ALA A 32 4.78 -6.04 -14.69
C ALA A 32 5.17 -6.36 -13.24
N SER A 33 6.39 -6.86 -12.99
CA SER A 33 6.82 -7.29 -11.65
C SER A 33 7.03 -6.12 -10.67
N ILE A 34 7.04 -4.89 -11.17
CA ILE A 34 7.11 -3.67 -10.35
C ILE A 34 5.85 -3.53 -9.49
N ALA A 35 4.69 -3.95 -10.01
CA ALA A 35 3.44 -3.93 -9.26
C ALA A 35 3.55 -4.79 -7.99
N ASP A 36 4.20 -5.96 -8.08
CA ASP A 36 4.40 -6.88 -6.94
C ASP A 36 5.26 -6.24 -5.83
N ILE A 37 6.27 -5.45 -6.21
CA ILE A 37 7.14 -4.75 -5.25
C ILE A 37 6.37 -3.64 -4.53
N CYS A 38 5.60 -2.86 -5.27
CA CYS A 38 4.90 -1.69 -4.74
C CYS A 38 3.60 -2.05 -3.99
N TRP A 39 3.06 -3.25 -4.21
CA TRP A 39 1.83 -3.72 -3.57
C TRP A 39 1.89 -3.66 -2.03
N GLY A 40 2.99 -4.16 -1.44
CA GLY A 40 3.18 -4.11 0.02
C GLY A 40 3.20 -2.68 0.58
N LEU A 41 3.75 -1.73 -0.17
CA LEU A 41 3.75 -0.31 0.21
C LEU A 41 2.37 0.33 0.07
N GLY A 42 1.59 -0.07 -0.94
CA GLY A 42 0.20 0.35 -1.11
C GLY A 42 -0.65 0.03 0.14
N PHE A 43 -0.47 -1.16 0.72
CA PHE A 43 -1.14 -1.52 1.98
C PHE A 43 -0.70 -0.69 3.17
N ALA A 44 0.60 -0.39 3.29
CA ALA A 44 1.07 0.49 4.35
C ALA A 44 0.41 1.88 4.26
N ILE A 45 0.29 2.44 3.05
CA ILE A 45 -0.38 3.73 2.81
C ILE A 45 -1.86 3.66 3.24
N ILE A 46 -2.59 2.62 2.83
CA ILE A 46 -4.00 2.41 3.25
C ILE A 46 -4.12 2.32 4.78
N ALA A 47 -3.20 1.61 5.44
CA ALA A 47 -3.21 1.47 6.89
C ALA A 47 -3.02 2.82 7.59
N TRP A 48 -2.11 3.66 7.10
CA TRP A 48 -1.91 5.02 7.63
C TRP A 48 -3.11 5.94 7.39
N ILE A 49 -3.73 5.87 6.20
CA ILE A 49 -4.95 6.63 5.91
C ILE A 49 -6.09 6.20 6.83
N THR A 50 -6.25 4.89 7.03
CA THR A 50 -7.26 4.32 7.91
C THR A 50 -6.99 4.73 9.35
N TYR A 51 -5.76 4.68 9.82
CA TYR A 51 -5.38 5.12 11.16
C TYR A 51 -5.69 6.61 11.40
N ALA A 52 -5.42 7.47 10.42
CA ALA A 52 -5.65 8.90 10.54
C ALA A 52 -7.14 9.32 10.49
N ARG A 53 -8.02 8.46 9.96
CA ARG A 53 -9.44 8.80 9.71
C ARG A 53 -10.44 7.92 10.44
N ALA A 54 -10.06 6.72 10.86
CA ALA A 54 -10.94 5.83 11.58
C ALA A 54 -10.97 6.20 13.06
N GLU A 55 -12.18 6.32 13.60
CA GLU A 55 -12.40 6.49 15.02
C GLU A 55 -12.25 5.14 15.73
N GLY A 56 -11.60 5.13 16.89
CA GLY A 56 -11.41 3.91 17.68
C GLY A 56 -10.27 4.02 18.68
N PHE A 57 -9.85 2.88 19.23
CA PHE A 57 -8.75 2.84 20.18
C PHE A 57 -7.41 3.06 19.47
N GLU A 58 -6.80 4.21 19.72
CA GLU A 58 -5.59 4.68 19.02
C GLU A 58 -4.42 3.69 19.13
N GLY A 59 -4.17 3.12 20.31
CA GLY A 59 -3.07 2.18 20.52
C GLY A 59 -3.14 0.93 19.62
N ARG A 60 -4.36 0.42 19.38
CA ARG A 60 -4.56 -0.74 18.49
C ARG A 60 -4.35 -0.35 17.04
N GLY A 61 -4.90 0.80 16.63
CA GLY A 61 -4.71 1.31 15.27
C GLY A 61 -3.24 1.51 14.95
N PHE A 62 -2.48 2.08 15.88
CA PHE A 62 -1.06 2.32 15.70
C PHE A 62 -0.26 1.02 15.55
N VAL A 63 -0.51 0.03 16.41
CA VAL A 63 0.16 -1.28 16.33
C VAL A 63 -0.14 -1.98 14.99
N LEU A 64 -1.41 -1.97 14.54
CA LEU A 64 -1.79 -2.56 13.26
C LEU A 64 -1.09 -1.85 12.08
N THR A 65 -1.06 -0.53 12.09
CA THR A 65 -0.41 0.27 11.04
C THR A 65 1.11 0.06 11.01
N LEU A 66 1.74 -0.02 12.18
CA LEU A 66 3.17 -0.30 12.30
C LEU A 66 3.50 -1.71 11.78
N LEU A 67 2.78 -2.73 12.22
CA LEU A 67 2.97 -4.10 11.76
C LEU A 67 2.74 -4.24 10.26
N THR A 68 1.71 -3.58 9.73
CA THR A 68 1.43 -3.56 8.28
C THR A 68 2.56 -2.87 7.52
N SER A 69 3.11 -1.77 8.04
CA SER A 69 4.25 -1.07 7.44
C SER A 69 5.52 -1.93 7.44
N LEU A 70 5.82 -2.60 8.55
CA LEU A 70 6.97 -3.51 8.66
C LEU A 70 6.84 -4.69 7.69
N TRP A 71 5.65 -5.30 7.61
CA TRP A 71 5.37 -6.37 6.67
C TRP A 71 5.47 -5.91 5.22
N GLY A 72 4.86 -4.77 4.88
CA GLY A 72 4.88 -4.20 3.53
C GLY A 72 6.29 -3.85 3.07
N LEU A 73 7.09 -3.24 3.95
CA LEU A 73 8.50 -2.94 3.69
C LEU A 73 9.33 -4.21 3.51
N ARG A 74 9.15 -5.21 4.39
CA ARG A 74 9.83 -6.51 4.26
C ARG A 74 9.53 -7.18 2.92
N LEU A 75 8.26 -7.17 2.50
CA LEU A 75 7.84 -7.75 1.23
C LEU A 75 8.45 -7.01 0.03
N ALA A 76 8.38 -5.67 0.04
CA ALA A 76 8.96 -4.84 -1.02
C ALA A 76 10.48 -5.04 -1.14
N VAL A 77 11.19 -5.11 -0.03
CA VAL A 77 12.64 -5.38 0.00
C VAL A 77 12.95 -6.78 -0.51
N HIS A 78 12.20 -7.81 -0.08
CA HIS A 78 12.42 -9.18 -0.50
C HIS A 78 12.21 -9.37 -2.01
N ILE A 79 11.10 -8.85 -2.56
CA ILE A 79 10.81 -8.94 -4.00
C ILE A 79 11.79 -8.07 -4.79
N GLY A 80 12.06 -6.85 -4.33
CA GLY A 80 12.99 -5.94 -4.97
C GLY A 80 14.40 -6.52 -5.08
N TRP A 81 14.90 -7.15 -4.00
CA TRP A 81 16.19 -7.84 -4.01
C TRP A 81 16.17 -9.04 -4.96
N ARG A 82 15.12 -9.87 -4.92
CA ARG A 82 14.97 -11.01 -5.85
C ARG A 82 14.97 -10.59 -7.31
N ASN A 83 14.45 -9.41 -7.63
CA ASN A 83 14.39 -8.89 -8.99
C ASN A 83 15.70 -8.23 -9.47
N ARG A 84 16.64 -7.89 -8.57
CA ARG A 84 17.96 -7.30 -8.88
C ARG A 84 18.96 -8.28 -9.51
N GLY A 85 18.49 -9.15 -10.40
CA GLY A 85 19.33 -10.13 -11.11
C GLY A 85 18.71 -10.69 -12.38
N LYS A 86 17.58 -10.16 -12.84
CA LYS A 86 16.91 -10.55 -14.11
C LYS A 86 16.89 -9.42 -15.14
N ALA A 87 17.89 -8.54 -15.10
CA ALA A 87 18.11 -7.52 -16.11
C ALA A 87 18.56 -8.14 -17.43
#